data_AF-A0AAW1NDM1-F1
#
_entry.id   AF-A0AAW1NDM1-F1
#
_cell.length_a   1.000
_cell.length_b   1.000
_cell.length_c   1.000
_cell.angle_alpha   90.00
_cell.angle_beta   90.00
_cell.angle_gamma   90.00
#
_symmetry.space_group_name_H-M   'P 1'
#
loop_
_entity.id
_entity.type
_entity.pdbx_description
1 polymer ?
#
loop_
_entity_poly.entity_id
_entity_poly.type
_entity_poly.pdbx_seq_one_letter_code
_entity_poly.pdbx_strand_id
1 'polypeptide(L)'
;MEQDMDTRDKQLVELQGLYDSQRQLSAELGNKLEMTEKRLEETEHALSDLEEKHKQANATIKEKEYIISNLLRSEKALVDRAIELRTELESAASDISSLFSKIERKDKIEDGNRNLVQKFQSQLTQQLQTLHKTVAASVFQQEQQLKDMEEDMQSFVSTKAEAAEELRQRLGKLKAMYGSGIKALDDLTGELEGNTELTFRDLNTEVSKHSSAIEEQFNRFANEADVMLNELQRGLCDQEDKLIAYAQKQREAHSRTVETTRSISKVTVSFFDTLDTHASELTQIVEQAQTTNEQKLSDLEKKFEECAAKEERQLLEKVAELLASSNARKKELVKTAVHDLRESACSKTSQLQQEMLTMQQDTAAVKADWTVYVEKSESQYIEDTSSVESGKQGLEKVLHSCLNKAKMGAQQWKDAQKSLLSLEKSNISSVESIIKGGMDANQRLRTKVSSSASSTLEDANIANKDLLESVDHSLQLDHDACSNIDSMIAPCCKDVRELKSGHYHKIVEITDHAGKCLLTEYRVDEPTCSTPRKRPITLPSVTSIEELRTPAFDELLKSFWDHKSGKQVNGDMKHVMGQYEGAQPVRDPRLPLTAIN
;
A
#
# COMPACT_ATOMS: atom_id res chain seq x y z
N MET A 1 -137.08 74.03 207.02
CA MET A 1 -137.77 73.74 205.73
C MET A 1 -136.76 73.66 204.59
N GLU A 2 -135.87 72.68 204.42
CA GLU A 2 -135.62 71.30 204.92
C GLU A 2 -136.02 70.08 204.07
N GLN A 3 -136.58 70.17 202.86
CA GLN A 3 -136.85 68.90 202.14
C GLN A 3 -136.87 68.90 200.60
N ASP A 4 -136.33 69.94 199.93
CA ASP A 4 -136.32 69.97 198.44
C ASP A 4 -134.96 70.37 197.82
N MET A 5 -133.88 70.31 198.60
CA MET A 5 -132.50 70.54 198.13
C MET A 5 -131.68 69.26 197.91
N ASP A 6 -132.16 68.10 198.40
CA ASP A 6 -131.38 66.85 198.39
C ASP A 6 -131.71 65.92 197.19
N THR A 7 -132.74 66.24 196.39
CA THR A 7 -133.17 65.48 195.20
C THR A 7 -132.67 66.06 193.88
N ARG A 8 -132.30 67.36 193.83
CA ARG A 8 -131.73 67.98 192.60
C ARG A 8 -130.23 67.74 192.44
N ASP A 9 -129.49 67.63 193.54
CA ASP A 9 -128.04 67.37 193.49
C ASP A 9 -127.70 65.95 192.99
N LYS A 10 -128.65 65.01 193.01
CA LYS A 10 -128.41 63.63 192.52
C LYS A 10 -128.68 63.42 191.03
N GLN A 11 -129.60 64.19 190.42
CA GLN A 11 -129.91 64.03 188.99
C GLN A 11 -128.95 64.83 188.07
N LEU A 12 -128.30 65.87 188.57
CA LEU A 12 -127.38 66.70 187.79
C LEU A 12 -126.02 66.04 187.57
N VAL A 13 -125.54 65.23 188.53
CA VAL A 13 -124.27 64.50 188.43
C VAL A 13 -124.34 63.34 187.43
N GLU A 14 -125.49 62.67 187.29
CA GLU A 14 -125.67 61.54 186.37
C GLU A 14 -125.77 61.98 184.90
N LEU A 15 -126.40 63.13 184.63
CA LEU A 15 -126.48 63.71 183.29
C LEU A 15 -125.14 64.28 182.80
N GLN A 16 -124.31 64.77 183.71
CA GLN A 16 -122.97 65.26 183.36
C GLN A 16 -122.02 64.11 182.99
N GLY A 17 -122.14 62.93 183.63
CA GLY A 17 -121.37 61.73 183.28
C GLY A 17 -121.73 61.11 181.92
N LEU A 18 -123.00 61.20 181.50
CA LEU A 18 -123.44 60.72 180.18
C LEU A 18 -122.97 61.64 179.04
N TYR A 19 -122.91 62.95 179.28
CA TYR A 19 -122.45 63.92 178.27
C TYR A 19 -120.95 63.77 177.96
N ASP A 20 -120.12 63.55 178.97
CA ASP A 20 -118.67 63.42 178.78
C ASP A 20 -118.28 62.12 178.06
N SER A 21 -119.02 61.03 178.26
CA SER A 21 -118.79 59.75 177.56
C SER A 21 -119.13 59.82 176.06
N GLN A 22 -120.21 60.53 175.69
CA GLN A 22 -120.60 60.70 174.29
C GLN A 22 -119.57 61.54 173.50
N ARG A 23 -118.99 62.56 174.14
CA ARG A 23 -118.00 63.44 173.52
C ARG A 23 -116.68 62.73 173.20
N GLN A 24 -116.29 61.75 174.03
CA GLN A 24 -115.06 60.98 173.80
C GLN A 24 -115.21 59.98 172.63
N LEU A 25 -116.40 59.39 172.44
CA LEU A 25 -116.67 58.47 171.32
C LEU A 25 -116.65 59.18 169.95
N SER A 26 -117.15 60.41 169.86
CA SER A 26 -117.11 61.19 168.61
C SER A 26 -115.70 61.57 168.18
N ALA A 27 -114.77 61.79 169.11
CA ALA A 27 -113.38 62.10 168.78
C ALA A 27 -112.62 60.89 168.21
N GLU A 28 -112.89 59.68 168.72
CA GLU A 28 -112.29 58.44 168.22
C GLU A 28 -112.75 58.08 166.79
N LEU A 29 -114.03 58.30 166.48
CA LEU A 29 -114.58 58.05 165.14
C LEU A 29 -114.01 59.02 164.09
N GLY A 30 -113.76 60.28 164.45
CA GLY A 30 -113.14 61.26 163.56
C GLY A 30 -111.72 60.88 163.15
N ASN A 31 -110.91 60.39 164.09
CA ASN A 31 -109.51 60.04 163.83
C ASN A 31 -109.36 58.81 162.90
N LYS A 32 -110.29 57.83 162.99
CA LYS A 32 -110.30 56.69 162.06
C LYS A 32 -110.66 57.07 160.63
N LEU A 33 -111.49 58.09 160.42
CA LEU A 33 -111.87 58.53 159.08
C LEU A 33 -110.65 59.11 158.33
N GLU A 34 -109.90 59.99 158.98
CA GLU A 34 -108.73 60.67 158.39
C GLU A 34 -107.61 59.70 157.99
N MET A 35 -107.37 58.65 158.78
CA MET A 35 -106.39 57.60 158.47
C MET A 35 -106.76 56.76 157.23
N THR A 36 -108.05 56.65 156.91
CA THR A 36 -108.53 55.82 155.79
C THR A 36 -108.43 56.56 154.46
N GLU A 37 -108.72 57.86 154.46
CA GLU A 37 -108.57 58.73 153.28
C GLU A 37 -107.13 58.76 152.78
N LYS A 38 -106.16 58.92 153.70
CA LYS A 38 -104.74 59.03 153.34
C LYS A 38 -104.17 57.77 152.66
N ARG A 39 -104.66 56.59 153.05
CA ARG A 39 -104.25 55.32 152.43
C ARG A 39 -104.79 55.14 151.01
N LEU A 40 -105.95 55.72 150.69
CA LEU A 40 -106.54 55.60 149.36
C LEU A 40 -105.72 56.36 148.33
N GLU A 41 -105.31 57.59 148.67
CA GLU A 41 -104.46 58.46 147.84
C GLU A 41 -103.10 57.80 147.48
N GLU A 42 -102.46 57.12 148.43
CA GLU A 42 -101.20 56.41 148.20
C GLU A 42 -101.34 55.25 147.18
N THR A 43 -102.44 54.50 147.22
CA THR A 43 -102.69 53.41 146.25
C THR A 43 -102.95 53.92 144.83
N GLU A 44 -103.59 55.07 144.70
CA GLU A 44 -103.92 55.65 143.39
C GLU A 44 -102.66 56.12 142.65
N HIS A 45 -101.69 56.69 143.37
CA HIS A 45 -100.37 57.05 142.82
C HIS A 45 -99.58 55.82 142.34
N ALA A 46 -99.56 54.72 143.10
CA ALA A 46 -98.80 53.52 142.72
C ALA A 46 -99.32 52.84 141.45
N LEU A 47 -100.63 52.94 141.17
CA LEU A 47 -101.24 52.36 139.96
C LEU A 47 -100.83 53.14 138.70
N SER A 48 -100.82 54.47 138.77
CA SER A 48 -100.43 55.34 137.65
C SER A 48 -98.96 55.12 137.24
N ASP A 49 -98.06 54.99 138.22
CA ASP A 49 -96.64 54.66 138.00
C ASP A 49 -96.44 53.31 137.28
N LEU A 50 -97.32 52.33 137.52
CA LEU A 50 -97.23 51.01 136.89
C LEU A 50 -97.69 51.02 135.43
N GLU A 51 -98.75 51.77 135.11
CA GLU A 51 -99.23 51.94 133.73
C GLU A 51 -98.19 52.61 132.82
N GLU A 52 -97.47 53.61 133.34
CA GLU A 52 -96.42 54.30 132.60
C GLU A 52 -95.24 53.36 132.28
N LYS A 53 -94.81 52.54 133.24
CA LYS A 53 -93.77 51.51 133.02
C LYS A 53 -94.15 50.49 131.96
N HIS A 54 -95.42 50.06 131.92
CA HIS A 54 -95.89 49.12 130.89
C HIS A 54 -95.83 49.72 129.48
N LYS A 55 -96.24 50.98 129.30
CA LYS A 55 -96.10 51.69 128.02
C LYS A 55 -94.63 51.80 127.58
N GLN A 56 -93.74 52.10 128.52
CA GLN A 56 -92.30 52.24 128.24
C GLN A 56 -91.66 50.91 127.78
N ALA A 57 -92.02 49.79 128.42
CA ALA A 57 -91.58 48.47 128.01
C ALA A 57 -92.04 48.11 126.59
N ASN A 58 -93.30 48.41 126.26
CA ASN A 58 -93.87 48.09 124.94
C ASN A 58 -93.23 48.91 123.80
N ALA A 59 -92.87 50.17 124.05
CA ALA A 59 -92.09 50.98 123.10
C ALA A 59 -90.69 50.39 122.86
N THR A 60 -90.04 49.92 123.93
CA THR A 60 -88.71 49.29 123.85
C THR A 60 -88.75 47.98 123.04
N ILE A 61 -89.80 47.16 123.20
CA ILE A 61 -89.96 45.92 122.41
C ILE A 61 -90.06 46.24 120.92
N LYS A 62 -90.89 47.21 120.53
CA LYS A 62 -91.03 47.62 119.11
C LYS A 62 -89.73 48.18 118.52
N GLU A 63 -88.95 48.91 119.32
CA GLU A 63 -87.61 49.37 118.91
C GLU A 63 -86.68 48.17 118.62
N LYS A 64 -86.67 47.16 119.50
CA LYS A 64 -85.86 45.95 119.31
C LYS A 64 -86.31 45.14 118.09
N GLU A 65 -87.61 44.99 117.86
CA GLU A 65 -88.15 44.32 116.66
C GLU A 65 -87.76 45.03 115.35
N TYR A 66 -87.76 46.36 115.34
CA TYR A 66 -87.32 47.16 114.19
C TYR A 66 -85.81 46.97 113.91
N ILE A 67 -84.98 46.94 114.96
CA ILE A 67 -83.54 46.69 114.84
C ILE A 67 -83.28 45.29 114.28
N ILE A 68 -83.94 44.24 114.82
CA ILE A 68 -83.79 42.86 114.33
C ILE A 68 -84.15 42.75 112.85
N SER A 69 -85.24 43.39 112.41
CA SER A 69 -85.68 43.35 111.02
C SER A 69 -84.67 44.00 110.07
N ASN A 70 -84.07 45.13 110.47
CA ASN A 70 -82.99 45.76 109.70
C ASN A 70 -81.71 44.92 109.69
N LEU A 71 -81.36 44.27 110.80
CA LEU A 71 -80.21 43.37 110.88
C LEU A 71 -80.39 42.17 109.94
N LEU A 72 -81.54 41.49 109.96
CA LEU A 72 -81.85 40.39 109.05
C LEU A 72 -81.78 40.81 107.57
N ARG A 73 -82.26 42.01 107.24
CA ARG A 73 -82.15 42.57 105.88
C ARG A 73 -80.69 42.82 105.49
N SER A 74 -79.89 43.37 106.41
CA SER A 74 -78.47 43.64 106.16
C SER A 74 -77.66 42.36 105.99
N GLU A 75 -77.95 41.34 106.79
CA GLU A 75 -77.34 40.02 106.69
C GLU A 75 -77.64 39.35 105.36
N LYS A 76 -78.92 39.37 104.93
CA LYS A 76 -79.30 38.84 103.62
C LYS A 76 -78.51 39.52 102.49
N ALA A 77 -78.45 40.86 102.50
CA ALA A 77 -77.70 41.61 101.50
C ALA A 77 -76.19 41.31 101.54
N LEU A 78 -75.62 41.10 102.73
CA LEU A 78 -74.20 40.77 102.89
C LEU A 78 -73.86 39.38 102.33
N VAL A 79 -74.72 38.38 102.60
CA VAL A 79 -74.58 37.01 102.09
C VAL A 79 -74.74 36.98 100.58
N ASP A 80 -75.78 37.63 100.04
CA ASP A 80 -75.99 37.72 98.59
C ASP A 80 -74.76 38.36 97.90
N ARG A 81 -74.21 39.44 98.49
CA ARG A 81 -73.00 40.09 97.95
C ARG A 81 -71.75 39.23 98.07
N ALA A 82 -71.60 38.44 99.14
CA ALA A 82 -70.49 37.50 99.29
C ALA A 82 -70.56 36.36 98.26
N ILE A 83 -71.76 35.87 97.94
CA ILE A 83 -71.98 34.88 96.88
C ILE A 83 -71.63 35.47 95.51
N GLU A 84 -72.09 36.69 95.19
CA GLU A 84 -71.72 37.39 93.96
C GLU A 84 -70.20 37.54 93.82
N LEU A 85 -69.52 38.07 94.84
CA LEU A 85 -68.05 38.22 94.83
C LEU A 85 -67.34 36.87 94.65
N ARG A 86 -67.85 35.78 95.25
CA ARG A 86 -67.31 34.44 95.06
C ARG A 86 -67.49 33.96 93.62
N THR A 87 -68.64 34.22 92.98
CA THR A 87 -68.85 33.90 91.55
C THR A 87 -67.96 34.73 90.62
N GLU A 88 -67.78 36.02 90.89
CA GLU A 88 -66.84 36.87 90.15
C GLU A 88 -65.39 36.36 90.31
N LEU A 89 -64.99 35.95 91.52
CA LEU A 89 -63.66 35.40 91.78
C LEU A 89 -63.46 34.01 91.13
N GLU A 90 -64.50 33.18 91.07
CA GLU A 90 -64.49 31.89 90.35
C GLU A 90 -64.34 32.10 88.85
N SER A 91 -65.09 33.05 88.28
CA SER A 91 -64.95 33.45 86.87
C SER A 91 -63.54 33.97 86.58
N ALA A 92 -63.02 34.89 87.41
CA ALA A 92 -61.68 35.43 87.26
C ALA A 92 -60.59 34.36 87.40
N ALA A 93 -60.74 33.40 88.32
CA ALA A 93 -59.81 32.28 88.48
C ALA A 93 -59.81 31.34 87.26
N SER A 94 -60.98 31.11 86.65
CA SER A 94 -61.14 30.35 85.40
C SER A 94 -60.46 31.08 84.23
N ASP A 95 -60.69 32.38 84.09
CA ASP A 95 -60.07 33.21 83.05
C ASP A 95 -58.54 33.24 83.16
N ILE A 96 -58.01 33.41 84.38
CA ILE A 96 -56.57 33.34 84.65
C ILE A 96 -56.01 31.96 84.25
N SER A 97 -56.71 30.88 84.58
CA SER A 97 -56.29 29.52 84.22
C SER A 97 -56.30 29.30 82.70
N SER A 98 -57.31 29.81 82.00
CA SER A 98 -57.42 29.79 80.54
C SER A 98 -56.28 30.60 79.88
N LEU A 99 -55.96 31.77 80.42
CA LEU A 99 -54.83 32.59 79.98
C LEU A 99 -53.50 31.87 80.15
N PHE A 100 -53.24 31.24 81.29
CA PHE A 100 -52.02 30.44 81.50
C PHE A 100 -51.90 29.28 80.50
N SER A 101 -52.99 28.56 80.23
CA SER A 101 -53.00 27.50 79.21
C SER A 101 -52.72 28.05 77.79
N LYS A 102 -53.23 29.25 77.46
CA LYS A 102 -52.95 29.92 76.19
C LYS A 102 -51.49 30.38 76.09
N ILE A 103 -50.90 30.91 77.17
CA ILE A 103 -49.49 31.30 77.26
C ILE A 103 -48.60 30.06 77.09
N GLU A 104 -48.85 28.98 77.83
CA GLU A 104 -48.06 27.75 77.70
C GLU A 104 -48.13 27.15 76.29
N ARG A 105 -49.32 27.20 75.66
CA ARG A 105 -49.48 26.80 74.25
C ARG A 105 -48.67 27.69 73.31
N LYS A 106 -48.65 29.01 73.56
CA LYS A 106 -47.87 29.98 72.77
C LYS A 106 -46.38 29.69 72.91
N ASP A 107 -45.87 29.53 74.14
CA ASP A 107 -44.46 29.21 74.42
C ASP A 107 -44.03 27.92 73.69
N LYS A 108 -44.87 26.87 73.73
CA LYS A 108 -44.63 25.61 73.01
C LYS A 108 -44.57 25.81 71.48
N ILE A 109 -45.45 26.63 70.93
CA ILE A 109 -45.47 26.94 69.49
C ILE A 109 -44.25 27.77 69.11
N GLU A 110 -43.85 28.74 69.93
CA GLU A 110 -42.67 29.59 69.68
C GLU A 110 -41.37 28.81 69.75
N ASP A 111 -41.22 27.93 70.74
CA ASP A 111 -40.06 27.02 70.80
C ASP A 111 -40.06 26.05 69.61
N GLY A 112 -41.23 25.51 69.24
CA GLY A 112 -41.40 24.70 68.03
C GLY A 112 -40.98 25.44 66.75
N ASN A 113 -41.39 26.71 66.59
CA ASN A 113 -41.02 27.54 65.46
C ASN A 113 -39.52 27.85 65.43
N ARG A 114 -38.92 28.16 66.58
CA ARG A 114 -37.47 28.38 66.71
C ARG A 114 -36.68 27.16 66.29
N ASN A 115 -37.06 25.98 66.79
CA ASN A 115 -36.43 24.71 66.43
C ASN A 115 -36.59 24.39 64.94
N LEU A 116 -37.76 24.69 64.35
CA LEU A 116 -38.00 24.51 62.92
C LEU A 116 -37.11 25.43 62.06
N VAL A 117 -36.97 26.71 62.44
CA VAL A 117 -36.11 27.69 61.74
C VAL A 117 -34.65 27.26 61.82
N GLN A 118 -34.15 26.85 62.99
CA GLN A 118 -32.78 26.34 63.14
C GLN A 118 -32.54 25.06 62.33
N LYS A 119 -33.50 24.13 62.34
CA LYS A 119 -33.43 22.90 61.53
C LYS A 119 -33.37 23.25 60.04
N PHE A 120 -34.25 24.13 59.56
CA PHE A 120 -34.25 24.58 58.17
C PHE A 120 -32.92 25.24 57.78
N GLN A 121 -32.37 26.11 58.64
CA GLN A 121 -31.08 26.74 58.42
C GLN A 121 -29.95 25.71 58.29
N SER A 122 -29.83 24.78 59.23
CA SER A 122 -28.80 23.72 59.18
C SER A 122 -28.91 22.86 57.91
N GLN A 123 -30.13 22.52 57.51
CA GLN A 123 -30.41 21.77 56.28
C GLN A 123 -30.03 22.59 55.04
N LEU A 124 -30.39 23.88 55.00
CA LEU A 124 -30.05 24.77 53.89
C LEU A 124 -28.53 24.89 53.72
N THR A 125 -27.79 25.12 54.80
CA THR A 125 -26.31 25.18 54.76
C THR A 125 -25.72 23.85 54.27
N GLN A 126 -26.22 22.72 54.77
CA GLN A 126 -25.74 21.39 54.34
C GLN A 126 -26.02 21.12 52.86
N GLN A 127 -27.22 21.47 52.37
CA GLN A 127 -27.60 21.32 50.96
C GLN A 127 -26.75 22.22 50.06
N LEU A 128 -26.54 23.49 50.44
CA LEU A 128 -25.68 24.43 49.70
C LEU A 128 -24.22 23.96 49.66
N GLN A 129 -23.69 23.42 50.76
CA GLN A 129 -22.34 22.86 50.80
C GLN A 129 -22.21 21.61 49.92
N THR A 130 -23.23 20.74 49.92
CA THR A 130 -23.27 19.55 49.07
C THR A 130 -23.31 19.95 47.60
N LEU A 131 -24.18 20.91 47.25
CA LEU A 131 -24.26 21.46 45.90
C LEU A 131 -22.92 22.06 45.46
N HIS A 132 -22.28 22.86 46.31
CA HIS A 132 -20.97 23.44 46.00
C HIS A 132 -19.90 22.38 45.75
N LYS A 133 -19.83 21.33 46.59
CA LYS A 133 -18.90 20.22 46.39
C LYS A 133 -19.15 19.48 45.07
N THR A 134 -20.41 19.21 44.74
CA THR A 134 -20.78 18.54 43.48
C THR A 134 -20.40 19.39 42.27
N VAL A 135 -20.73 20.69 42.28
CA VAL A 135 -20.36 21.59 41.17
C VAL A 135 -18.85 21.73 41.05
N ALA A 136 -18.12 21.88 42.17
CA ALA A 136 -16.66 21.99 42.15
C ALA A 136 -15.98 20.71 41.62
N ALA A 137 -16.47 19.53 42.01
CA ALA A 137 -15.99 18.25 41.50
C ALA A 137 -16.28 18.08 40.00
N SER A 138 -17.50 18.44 39.56
CA SER A 138 -17.88 18.41 38.15
C SER A 138 -17.02 19.35 37.30
N VAL A 139 -16.81 20.59 37.76
CA VAL A 139 -15.93 21.56 37.09
C VAL A 139 -14.50 21.03 37.01
N PHE A 140 -13.94 20.51 38.11
CA PHE A 140 -12.59 19.96 38.10
C PHE A 140 -12.46 18.79 37.11
N GLN A 141 -13.46 17.91 37.06
CA GLN A 141 -13.50 16.82 36.10
C GLN A 141 -13.57 17.32 34.65
N GLN A 142 -14.38 18.36 34.36
CA GLN A 142 -14.44 18.97 33.04
C GLN A 142 -13.12 19.65 32.64
N GLU A 143 -12.48 20.41 33.54
CA GLU A 143 -11.15 21.01 33.29
C GLU A 143 -10.11 19.93 32.98
N GLN A 144 -10.12 18.82 33.74
CA GLN A 144 -9.19 17.71 33.50
C GLN A 144 -9.46 17.03 32.14
N GLN A 145 -10.72 16.76 31.80
CA GLN A 145 -11.08 16.15 30.52
C GLN A 145 -10.68 17.02 29.32
N LEU A 146 -10.86 18.34 29.42
CA LEU A 146 -10.44 19.28 28.38
C LEU A 146 -8.92 19.29 28.23
N LYS A 147 -8.18 19.20 29.34
CA LYS A 147 -6.72 19.11 29.33
C LYS A 147 -6.22 17.79 28.74
N ASP A 148 -6.82 16.67 29.13
CA ASP A 148 -6.48 15.35 28.58
C ASP A 148 -6.73 15.34 27.06
N MET A 149 -7.80 15.97 26.58
CA MET A 149 -8.10 16.12 25.15
C MET A 149 -7.05 16.97 24.40
N GLU A 150 -6.55 18.05 25.01
CA GLU A 150 -5.45 18.86 24.47
C GLU A 150 -4.16 18.02 24.34
N GLU A 151 -3.79 17.31 25.41
CA GLU A 151 -2.59 16.47 25.45
C GLU A 151 -2.66 15.32 24.43
N ASP A 152 -3.81 14.63 24.34
CA ASP A 152 -4.05 13.55 23.37
C ASP A 152 -3.96 14.05 21.92
N MET A 153 -4.54 15.21 21.62
CA MET A 153 -4.50 15.80 20.28
C MET A 153 -3.07 16.20 19.89
N GLN A 154 -2.32 16.82 20.81
CA GLN A 154 -0.93 17.19 20.59
C GLN A 154 -0.03 15.95 20.39
N SER A 155 -0.27 14.89 21.17
CA SER A 155 0.41 13.60 21.04
C SER A 155 0.11 12.93 19.68
N PHE A 156 -1.15 12.96 19.25
CA PHE A 156 -1.59 12.44 17.96
C PHE A 156 -0.87 13.14 16.80
N VAL A 157 -0.88 14.47 16.77
CA VAL A 157 -0.21 15.25 15.72
C VAL A 157 1.30 15.04 15.75
N SER A 158 1.92 14.95 16.93
CA SER A 158 3.36 14.67 17.06
C SER A 158 3.72 13.30 16.48
N THR A 159 2.96 12.25 16.84
CA THR A 159 3.14 10.89 16.30
C THR A 159 2.92 10.87 14.79
N LYS A 160 1.92 11.62 14.29
CA LYS A 160 1.64 11.75 12.85
C LYS A 160 2.77 12.46 12.11
N ALA A 161 3.37 13.49 12.70
CA ALA A 161 4.51 14.21 12.14
C ALA A 161 5.75 13.30 12.04
N GLU A 162 6.03 12.50 13.05
CA GLU A 162 7.09 11.48 13.02
C GLU A 162 6.85 10.46 11.90
N ALA A 163 5.63 9.94 11.78
CA ALA A 163 5.25 9.00 10.72
C ALA A 163 5.35 9.62 9.32
N ALA A 164 4.96 10.90 9.16
CA ALA A 164 5.10 11.63 7.91
C ALA A 164 6.58 11.81 7.53
N GLU A 165 7.44 12.13 8.49
CA GLU A 165 8.88 12.25 8.25
C GLU A 165 9.52 10.90 7.87
N GLU A 166 9.12 9.81 8.52
CA GLU A 166 9.55 8.46 8.11
C GLU A 166 9.11 8.14 6.67
N LEU A 167 7.88 8.49 6.29
CA LEU A 167 7.38 8.33 4.92
C LEU A 167 8.18 9.18 3.92
N ARG A 168 8.52 10.44 4.24
CA ARG A 168 9.38 11.28 3.40
C ARG A 168 10.74 10.65 3.18
N GLN A 169 11.37 10.12 4.23
CA GLN A 169 12.66 9.43 4.12
C GLN A 169 12.56 8.16 3.27
N ARG A 170 11.50 7.37 3.44
CA ARG A 170 11.26 6.16 2.62
C ARG A 170 11.04 6.52 1.15
N LEU A 171 10.24 7.55 0.86
CA LEU A 171 10.04 8.08 -0.50
C LEU A 171 11.35 8.59 -1.11
N GLY A 172 12.18 9.31 -0.34
CA GLY A 172 13.51 9.75 -0.78
C GLY A 172 14.43 8.58 -1.15
N LYS A 173 14.45 7.51 -0.33
CA LYS A 173 15.20 6.27 -0.64
C LYS A 173 14.65 5.58 -1.89
N LEU A 174 13.32 5.56 -2.05
CA LEU A 174 12.67 4.95 -3.22
C LEU A 174 13.02 5.70 -4.51
N LYS A 175 12.98 7.04 -4.49
CA LYS A 175 13.44 7.90 -5.59
C LYS A 175 14.89 7.62 -5.96
N ALA A 176 15.78 7.55 -4.96
CA ALA A 176 17.19 7.25 -5.20
C ALA A 176 17.39 5.84 -5.80
N MET A 177 16.64 4.84 -5.31
CA MET A 177 16.69 3.47 -5.80
C MET A 177 16.29 3.39 -7.28
N TYR A 178 15.10 3.89 -7.66
CA TYR A 178 14.67 3.87 -9.06
C TYR A 178 15.57 4.73 -9.95
N GLY A 179 15.99 5.91 -9.48
CA GLY A 179 16.92 6.77 -10.21
C GLY A 179 18.25 6.08 -10.51
N SER A 180 18.83 5.39 -9.52
CA SER A 180 20.05 4.61 -9.71
C SER A 180 19.86 3.40 -10.62
N GLY A 181 18.72 2.70 -10.51
CA GLY A 181 18.41 1.54 -11.34
C GLY A 181 18.19 1.90 -12.81
N ILE A 182 17.44 2.96 -13.09
CA ILE A 182 17.22 3.47 -14.46
C ILE A 182 18.54 3.93 -15.07
N LYS A 183 19.38 4.64 -14.30
CA LYS A 183 20.70 5.06 -14.75
C LYS A 183 21.60 3.85 -15.07
N ALA A 184 21.64 2.84 -14.20
CA ALA A 184 22.42 1.63 -14.44
C ALA A 184 21.97 0.89 -15.71
N LEU A 185 20.67 0.87 -16.01
CA LEU A 185 20.15 0.31 -17.27
C LEU A 185 20.56 1.13 -18.49
N ASP A 186 20.55 2.47 -18.40
CA ASP A 186 21.02 3.34 -19.48
C ASP A 186 22.52 3.15 -19.74
N ASP A 187 23.32 3.10 -18.67
CA ASP A 187 24.77 2.85 -18.71
C ASP A 187 25.07 1.47 -19.34
N LEU A 188 24.38 0.40 -18.92
CA LEU A 188 24.54 -0.95 -19.49
C LEU A 188 24.16 -0.99 -20.98
N THR A 189 23.14 -0.23 -21.38
CA THR A 189 22.75 -0.12 -22.79
C THR A 189 23.84 0.60 -23.60
N GLY A 190 24.49 1.61 -23.03
CA GLY A 190 25.65 2.28 -23.62
C GLY A 190 26.86 1.34 -23.77
N GLU A 191 27.15 0.53 -22.76
CA GLU A 191 28.20 -0.50 -22.85
C GLU A 191 27.90 -1.52 -23.96
N LEU A 192 26.65 -1.96 -24.08
CA LEU A 192 26.22 -2.89 -25.14
C LEU A 192 26.36 -2.29 -26.54
N GLU A 193 26.00 -1.01 -26.72
CA GLU A 193 26.20 -0.28 -27.97
C GLU A 193 27.68 -0.23 -28.34
N GLY A 194 28.55 0.20 -27.42
CA GLY A 194 30.00 0.24 -27.62
C GLY A 194 30.60 -1.13 -27.95
N ASN A 195 30.20 -2.19 -27.24
CA ASN A 195 30.63 -3.56 -27.55
C ASN A 195 30.16 -4.02 -28.94
N THR A 196 28.94 -3.66 -29.34
CA THR A 196 28.41 -4.08 -30.63
C THR A 196 29.10 -3.32 -31.78
N GLU A 197 29.38 -2.04 -31.61
CA GLU A 197 30.17 -1.25 -32.58
C GLU A 197 31.59 -1.83 -32.75
N LEU A 198 32.26 -2.17 -31.65
CA LEU A 198 33.58 -2.82 -31.68
C LEU A 198 33.51 -4.16 -32.42
N THR A 199 32.54 -5.01 -32.07
CA THR A 199 32.36 -6.34 -32.68
C THR A 199 32.10 -6.23 -34.18
N PHE A 200 31.24 -5.29 -34.61
CA PHE A 200 30.97 -5.06 -36.03
C PHE A 200 32.17 -4.50 -36.78
N ARG A 201 32.95 -3.61 -36.15
CA ARG A 201 34.20 -3.10 -36.72
C ARG A 201 35.24 -4.20 -36.91
N ASP A 202 35.41 -5.06 -35.92
CA ASP A 202 36.32 -6.20 -35.96
C ASP A 202 35.87 -7.20 -37.04
N LEU A 203 34.57 -7.51 -37.11
CA LEU A 203 34.00 -8.35 -38.16
C LEU A 203 34.27 -7.76 -39.56
N ASN A 204 34.03 -6.46 -39.76
CA ASN A 204 34.29 -5.82 -41.04
C ASN A 204 35.77 -5.91 -41.41
N THR A 205 36.66 -5.70 -40.43
CA THR A 205 38.11 -5.80 -40.62
C THR A 205 38.54 -7.20 -41.02
N GLU A 206 38.01 -8.24 -40.37
CA GLU A 206 38.29 -9.63 -40.72
C GLU A 206 37.72 -10.02 -42.09
N VAL A 207 36.52 -9.54 -42.45
CA VAL A 207 35.93 -9.74 -43.77
C VAL A 207 36.79 -9.10 -44.86
N SER A 208 37.29 -7.88 -44.65
CA SER A 208 38.22 -7.23 -45.58
C SER A 208 39.53 -8.00 -45.70
N LYS A 209 40.13 -8.47 -44.60
CA LYS A 209 41.35 -9.30 -44.63
C LYS A 209 41.13 -10.60 -45.40
N HIS A 210 40.00 -11.27 -45.16
CA HIS A 210 39.67 -12.53 -45.84
C HIS A 210 39.48 -12.32 -47.35
N SER A 211 38.78 -11.25 -47.73
CA SER A 211 38.65 -10.79 -49.10
C SER A 211 40.02 -10.60 -49.76
N SER A 212 40.88 -9.74 -49.19
CA SER A 212 42.21 -9.47 -49.75
C SER A 212 43.05 -10.74 -49.87
N ALA A 213 42.98 -11.66 -48.90
CA ALA A 213 43.70 -12.93 -48.96
C ALA A 213 43.20 -13.85 -50.11
N ILE A 214 41.87 -13.90 -50.34
CA ILE A 214 41.28 -14.62 -51.47
C ILE A 214 41.74 -13.98 -52.79
N GLU A 215 41.64 -12.66 -52.92
CA GLU A 215 42.08 -11.93 -54.11
C GLU A 215 43.56 -12.21 -54.44
N GLU A 216 44.45 -12.12 -53.45
CA GLU A 216 45.88 -12.44 -53.61
C GLU A 216 46.09 -13.89 -54.09
N GLN A 217 45.40 -14.85 -53.47
CA GLN A 217 45.57 -16.27 -53.79
C GLN A 217 45.04 -16.62 -55.18
N PHE A 218 43.89 -16.05 -55.59
CA PHE A 218 43.36 -16.23 -56.94
C PHE A 218 44.20 -15.52 -58.00
N ASN A 219 44.74 -14.34 -57.71
CA ASN A 219 45.69 -13.69 -58.61
C ASN A 219 46.93 -14.54 -58.83
N ARG A 220 47.45 -15.17 -57.77
CA ARG A 220 48.57 -16.13 -57.89
C ARG A 220 48.20 -17.33 -58.78
N PHE A 221 47.05 -17.97 -58.54
CA PHE A 221 46.61 -19.11 -59.38
C PHE A 221 46.36 -18.71 -60.84
N ALA A 222 45.76 -17.54 -61.08
CA ALA A 222 45.52 -17.03 -62.42
C ALA A 222 46.84 -16.79 -63.17
N ASN A 223 47.84 -16.20 -62.50
CA ASN A 223 49.17 -16.00 -63.08
C ASN A 223 49.86 -17.34 -63.41
N GLU A 224 49.81 -18.31 -62.51
CA GLU A 224 50.41 -19.64 -62.72
C GLU A 224 49.73 -20.41 -63.87
N ALA A 225 48.39 -20.35 -63.94
CA ALA A 225 47.62 -20.94 -65.04
C ALA A 225 47.92 -20.26 -66.39
N ASP A 226 48.03 -18.93 -66.43
CA ASP A 226 48.37 -18.18 -67.65
C ASP A 226 49.78 -18.54 -68.13
N VAL A 227 50.77 -18.65 -67.23
CA VAL A 227 52.13 -19.11 -67.56
C VAL A 227 52.12 -20.52 -68.16
N MET A 228 51.51 -21.50 -67.48
CA MET A 228 51.44 -22.89 -67.97
C MET A 228 50.74 -23.01 -69.32
N LEU A 229 49.63 -22.29 -69.53
CA LEU A 229 48.88 -22.34 -70.78
C LEU A 229 49.63 -21.64 -71.92
N ASN A 230 50.34 -20.55 -71.65
CA ASN A 230 51.20 -19.89 -72.62
C ASN A 230 52.42 -20.74 -73.00
N GLU A 231 52.99 -21.48 -72.06
CA GLU A 231 54.04 -22.47 -72.33
C GLU A 231 53.53 -23.65 -73.16
N LEU A 232 52.36 -24.19 -72.83
CA LEU A 232 51.72 -25.25 -73.62
C LEU A 232 51.43 -24.80 -75.04
N GLN A 233 50.89 -23.58 -75.23
CA GLN A 233 50.65 -23.02 -76.56
C GLN A 233 51.94 -22.88 -77.36
N ARG A 234 53.02 -22.34 -76.77
CA ARG A 234 54.33 -22.26 -77.42
C ARG A 234 54.88 -23.64 -77.78
N GLY A 235 54.78 -24.61 -76.87
CA GLY A 235 55.21 -25.99 -77.12
C GLY A 235 54.44 -26.66 -78.25
N LEU A 236 53.13 -26.43 -78.35
CA LEU A 236 52.30 -26.94 -79.44
C LEU A 236 52.66 -26.31 -80.79
N CYS A 237 52.92 -24.99 -80.85
CA CYS A 237 53.40 -24.34 -82.08
C CYS A 237 54.78 -24.88 -82.50
N ASP A 238 55.70 -25.07 -81.55
CA ASP A 238 57.03 -25.66 -81.85
C ASP A 238 56.91 -27.11 -82.35
N GLN A 239 55.96 -27.90 -81.84
CA GLN A 239 55.67 -29.25 -82.35
C GLN A 239 55.07 -29.22 -83.76
N GLU A 240 54.21 -28.25 -84.07
CA GLU A 240 53.66 -28.04 -85.41
C GLU A 240 54.77 -27.72 -86.42
N ASP A 241 55.68 -26.79 -86.09
CA ASP A 241 56.83 -26.45 -86.93
C ASP A 241 57.75 -27.67 -87.15
N LYS A 242 58.02 -28.44 -86.10
CA LYS A 242 58.83 -29.68 -86.18
C LYS A 242 58.16 -30.75 -87.05
N LEU A 243 56.83 -30.91 -86.96
CA LEU A 243 56.07 -31.85 -87.78
C LEU A 243 56.14 -31.48 -89.26
N ILE A 244 55.98 -30.19 -89.58
CA ILE A 244 56.11 -29.67 -90.95
C ILE A 244 57.51 -29.96 -91.49
N ALA A 245 58.56 -29.66 -90.71
CA ALA A 245 59.95 -29.92 -91.09
C ALA A 245 60.22 -31.42 -91.29
N TYR A 246 59.70 -32.29 -90.42
CA TYR A 246 59.85 -33.74 -90.53
C TYR A 246 59.16 -34.29 -91.79
N ALA A 247 57.91 -33.90 -92.04
CA ALA A 247 57.17 -34.32 -93.23
C ALA A 247 57.88 -33.89 -94.52
N GLN A 248 58.43 -32.68 -94.55
CA GLN A 248 59.22 -32.17 -95.67
C GLN A 248 60.50 -33.00 -95.89
N LYS A 249 61.25 -33.28 -94.83
CA LYS A 249 62.47 -34.11 -94.89
C LYS A 249 62.19 -35.52 -95.42
N GLN A 250 61.05 -36.11 -95.03
CA GLN A 250 60.64 -37.43 -95.48
C GLN A 250 60.29 -37.43 -96.97
N ARG A 251 59.57 -36.41 -97.47
CA ARG A 251 59.30 -36.25 -98.92
C ARG A 251 60.58 -36.09 -99.73
N GLU A 252 61.51 -35.28 -99.26
CA GLU A 252 62.81 -35.11 -99.92
C GLU A 252 63.61 -36.41 -99.97
N ALA A 253 63.55 -37.23 -98.91
CA ALA A 253 64.16 -38.56 -98.90
C ALA A 253 63.53 -39.50 -99.94
N HIS A 254 62.19 -39.62 -99.97
CA HIS A 254 61.48 -40.45 -100.96
C HIS A 254 61.76 -39.98 -102.40
N SER A 255 61.79 -38.65 -102.63
CA SER A 255 62.11 -38.05 -103.93
C SER A 255 63.52 -38.42 -104.39
N ARG A 256 64.52 -38.26 -103.51
CA ARG A 256 65.92 -38.66 -103.81
C ARG A 256 66.04 -40.14 -104.17
N THR A 257 65.33 -41.02 -103.47
CA THR A 257 65.33 -42.46 -103.77
C THR A 257 64.80 -42.75 -105.16
N VAL A 258 63.63 -42.20 -105.53
CA VAL A 258 63.06 -42.37 -106.88
C VAL A 258 63.94 -41.78 -107.97
N GLU A 259 64.49 -40.60 -107.73
CA GLU A 259 65.35 -39.93 -108.70
C GLU A 259 66.66 -40.71 -108.94
N THR A 260 67.20 -41.31 -107.87
CA THR A 260 68.33 -42.25 -107.97
C THR A 260 67.95 -43.50 -108.77
N THR A 261 66.80 -44.13 -108.47
CA THR A 261 66.30 -45.29 -109.23
C THR A 261 66.07 -44.95 -110.71
N ARG A 262 65.52 -43.77 -111.02
CA ARG A 262 65.33 -43.28 -112.38
C ARG A 262 66.66 -43.08 -113.11
N SER A 263 67.66 -42.52 -112.43
CA SER A 263 69.01 -42.36 -112.99
C SER A 263 69.67 -43.71 -113.27
N ILE A 264 69.64 -44.65 -112.31
CA ILE A 264 70.17 -46.01 -112.49
C ILE A 264 69.44 -46.71 -113.65
N SER A 265 68.12 -46.53 -113.73
CA SER A 265 67.33 -47.12 -114.80
C SER A 265 67.72 -46.61 -116.19
N LYS A 266 67.88 -45.29 -116.35
CA LYS A 266 68.33 -44.70 -117.61
C LYS A 266 69.68 -45.26 -118.06
N VAL A 267 70.63 -45.40 -117.13
CA VAL A 267 71.94 -46.00 -117.41
C VAL A 267 71.79 -47.48 -117.79
N THR A 268 71.02 -48.25 -117.02
CA THR A 268 70.83 -49.70 -117.23
C THR A 268 70.15 -50.01 -118.56
N VAL A 269 69.07 -49.30 -118.89
CA VAL A 269 68.38 -49.44 -120.18
C VAL A 269 69.30 -49.06 -121.34
N SER A 270 70.09 -47.98 -121.22
CA SER A 270 71.04 -47.58 -122.27
C SER A 270 72.16 -48.61 -122.49
N PHE A 271 72.61 -49.28 -121.42
CA PHE A 271 73.59 -50.37 -121.52
C PHE A 271 73.01 -51.54 -122.32
N PHE A 272 71.80 -51.96 -122.02
CA PHE A 272 71.13 -53.05 -122.73
C PHE A 272 70.79 -52.69 -124.18
N ASP A 273 70.38 -51.45 -124.48
CA ASP A 273 70.19 -50.96 -125.86
C ASP A 273 71.49 -51.01 -126.67
N THR A 274 72.62 -50.67 -126.03
CA THR A 274 73.95 -50.73 -126.66
C THR A 274 74.37 -52.18 -126.90
N LEU A 275 74.10 -53.08 -125.95
CA LEU A 275 74.42 -54.51 -126.06
C LEU A 275 73.63 -55.17 -127.20
N ASP A 276 72.34 -54.84 -127.35
CA ASP A 276 71.48 -55.32 -128.44
C ASP A 276 71.93 -54.78 -129.81
N THR A 277 72.37 -53.52 -129.86
CA THR A 277 72.97 -52.92 -131.06
C THR A 277 74.23 -53.68 -131.47
N HIS A 278 75.15 -53.94 -130.52
CA HIS A 278 76.36 -54.71 -130.80
C HIS A 278 76.07 -56.15 -131.18
N ALA A 279 75.07 -56.81 -130.59
CA ALA A 279 74.62 -58.14 -131.00
C ALA A 279 74.19 -58.16 -132.47
N SER A 280 73.45 -57.13 -132.88
CA SER A 280 72.98 -56.95 -134.27
C SER A 280 74.16 -56.70 -135.24
N GLU A 281 75.11 -55.84 -134.87
CA GLU A 281 76.32 -55.56 -135.66
C GLU A 281 77.21 -56.80 -135.83
N LEU A 282 77.42 -57.57 -134.76
CA LEU A 282 78.22 -58.80 -134.78
C LEU A 282 77.56 -59.86 -135.67
N THR A 283 76.22 -59.96 -135.66
CA THR A 283 75.47 -60.85 -136.55
C THR A 283 75.76 -60.50 -138.01
N GLN A 284 75.71 -59.20 -138.33
CA GLN A 284 76.01 -58.68 -139.66
C GLN A 284 77.46 -58.93 -140.10
N ILE A 285 78.44 -58.73 -139.21
CA ILE A 285 79.86 -59.01 -139.48
C ILE A 285 80.08 -60.49 -139.78
N VAL A 286 79.44 -61.38 -139.02
CA VAL A 286 79.56 -62.83 -139.20
C VAL A 286 78.98 -63.27 -140.55
N GLU A 287 77.82 -62.74 -140.95
CA GLU A 287 77.23 -62.99 -142.29
C GLU A 287 78.12 -62.48 -143.43
N GLN A 288 78.71 -61.30 -143.26
CA GLN A 288 79.59 -60.68 -144.26
C GLN A 288 80.94 -61.41 -144.37
N ALA A 289 81.46 -61.95 -143.26
CA ALA A 289 82.66 -62.78 -143.25
C ALA A 289 82.44 -64.14 -143.93
N GLN A 290 81.28 -64.76 -143.72
CA GLN A 290 80.92 -66.02 -144.38
C GLN A 290 80.88 -65.86 -145.90
N THR A 291 80.13 -64.87 -146.39
CA THR A 291 80.00 -64.58 -147.83
C THR A 291 81.35 -64.23 -148.47
N THR A 292 82.22 -63.50 -147.76
CA THR A 292 83.57 -63.16 -148.25
C THR A 292 84.50 -64.39 -148.31
N ASN A 293 84.45 -65.27 -147.32
CA ASN A 293 85.24 -66.51 -147.32
C ASN A 293 84.79 -67.48 -148.41
N GLU A 294 83.48 -67.61 -148.64
CA GLU A 294 82.93 -68.39 -149.75
C GLU A 294 83.41 -67.87 -151.11
N GLN A 295 83.46 -66.55 -151.29
CA GLN A 295 83.97 -65.92 -152.51
C GLN A 295 85.47 -66.18 -152.72
N LYS A 296 86.30 -66.03 -151.68
CA LYS A 296 87.75 -66.26 -151.79
C LYS A 296 88.13 -67.73 -152.03
N LEU A 297 87.40 -68.67 -151.45
CA LEU A 297 87.58 -70.10 -151.73
C LEU A 297 87.21 -70.43 -153.18
N SER A 298 86.16 -69.81 -153.73
CA SER A 298 85.79 -69.91 -155.15
C SER A 298 86.85 -69.34 -156.10
N ASP A 299 87.46 -68.19 -155.77
CA ASP A 299 88.50 -67.57 -156.59
C ASP A 299 89.83 -68.37 -156.58
N LEU A 300 90.15 -69.03 -155.46
CA LEU A 300 91.31 -69.91 -155.34
C LEU A 300 91.17 -71.15 -156.23
N GLU A 301 89.97 -71.73 -156.28
CA GLU A 301 89.63 -72.86 -157.15
C GLU A 301 89.82 -72.49 -158.63
N LYS A 302 89.32 -71.32 -159.03
CA LYS A 302 89.35 -70.83 -160.41
C LYS A 302 90.76 -70.50 -160.92
N LYS A 303 91.62 -69.90 -160.09
CA LYS A 303 93.02 -69.56 -160.45
C LYS A 303 93.92 -70.78 -160.64
N PHE A 304 93.65 -71.87 -159.92
CA PHE A 304 94.39 -73.13 -160.10
C PHE A 304 94.00 -73.83 -161.41
N GLU A 305 92.75 -73.70 -161.84
CA GLU A 305 92.24 -74.30 -163.07
C GLU A 305 92.81 -73.65 -164.34
N GLU A 306 93.12 -72.34 -164.31
CA GLU A 306 93.77 -71.60 -165.40
C GLU A 306 95.29 -71.86 -165.56
N CYS A 307 96.02 -72.22 -164.49
CA CYS A 307 97.44 -72.58 -164.60
C CYS A 307 97.66 -73.94 -165.28
N ALA A 308 96.76 -74.90 -165.06
CA ALA A 308 96.85 -76.23 -165.64
C ALA A 308 96.71 -76.24 -167.18
N ALA A 309 95.96 -75.30 -167.76
CA ALA A 309 95.72 -75.24 -169.20
C ALA A 309 96.86 -74.58 -170.00
N LYS A 310 97.84 -73.93 -169.35
CA LYS A 310 98.85 -73.09 -170.02
C LYS A 310 100.19 -73.81 -170.27
N GLU A 311 100.48 -74.90 -169.54
CA GLU A 311 101.71 -75.70 -169.71
C GLU A 311 101.67 -76.66 -170.92
N GLU A 312 100.49 -76.93 -171.49
CA GLU A 312 100.30 -77.96 -172.53
C GLU A 312 100.77 -77.54 -173.95
N ARG A 313 101.21 -76.28 -174.17
CA ARG A 313 101.39 -75.72 -175.53
C ARG A 313 102.82 -75.50 -176.04
N GLN A 314 103.87 -75.81 -175.30
CA GLN A 314 105.25 -75.61 -175.78
C GLN A 314 106.24 -76.68 -175.29
N LEU A 315 106.29 -77.85 -175.95
CA LEU A 315 107.56 -78.51 -176.34
C LEU A 315 107.28 -79.77 -177.19
N LEU A 316 107.51 -79.65 -178.50
CA LEU A 316 107.45 -80.75 -179.45
C LEU A 316 108.85 -81.35 -179.68
N GLU A 317 108.85 -82.68 -179.82
CA GLU A 317 109.79 -83.47 -180.62
C GLU A 317 111.09 -84.01 -179.97
N LYS A 318 110.93 -84.74 -178.86
CA LYS A 318 111.29 -86.17 -178.70
C LYS A 318 111.15 -86.54 -177.22
N VAL A 319 110.05 -87.24 -176.91
CA VAL A 319 109.72 -88.08 -175.73
C VAL A 319 108.25 -87.83 -175.39
N ALA A 320 107.39 -88.47 -176.18
CA ALA A 320 105.94 -88.35 -176.14
C ALA A 320 105.26 -89.51 -175.38
N GLU A 321 105.93 -90.17 -174.42
CA GLU A 321 105.35 -91.39 -173.82
C GLU A 321 105.32 -91.46 -172.28
N LEU A 322 105.81 -90.46 -171.52
CA LEU A 322 105.84 -90.57 -170.04
C LEU A 322 105.27 -89.38 -169.23
N LEU A 323 104.61 -88.39 -169.84
CA LEU A 323 104.17 -87.18 -169.13
C LEU A 323 102.65 -86.87 -169.17
N ALA A 324 101.78 -87.88 -169.34
CA ALA A 324 100.33 -87.71 -169.26
C ALA A 324 99.71 -88.05 -167.88
N SER A 325 100.40 -88.81 -167.01
CA SER A 325 99.80 -89.35 -165.77
C SER A 325 100.02 -88.51 -164.50
N SER A 326 100.92 -87.51 -164.53
CA SER A 326 101.26 -86.72 -163.33
C SER A 326 100.30 -85.55 -163.07
N ASN A 327 99.72 -84.94 -164.11
CA ASN A 327 98.96 -83.69 -163.96
C ASN A 327 97.53 -83.88 -163.42
N ALA A 328 96.86 -85.00 -163.73
CA ALA A 328 95.50 -85.26 -163.26
C ALA A 328 95.41 -85.43 -161.73
N ARG A 329 96.44 -86.00 -161.09
CA ARG A 329 96.43 -86.32 -159.64
C ARG A 329 96.56 -85.11 -158.73
N LYS A 330 97.15 -84.00 -159.19
CA LYS A 330 97.27 -82.75 -158.42
C LYS A 330 95.95 -81.96 -158.37
N LYS A 331 95.13 -82.05 -159.42
CA LYS A 331 93.86 -81.32 -159.52
C LYS A 331 92.84 -81.76 -158.46
N GLU A 332 92.80 -83.04 -158.14
CA GLU A 332 91.72 -83.56 -157.27
C GLU A 332 91.99 -83.38 -155.76
N LEU A 333 93.25 -83.28 -155.34
CA LEU A 333 93.59 -83.13 -153.92
C LEU A 333 93.26 -81.72 -153.38
N VAL A 334 93.25 -80.70 -154.25
CA VAL A 334 92.92 -79.31 -153.88
C VAL A 334 91.41 -79.11 -153.72
N LYS A 335 90.59 -79.83 -154.51
CA LYS A 335 89.13 -79.71 -154.44
C LYS A 335 88.55 -80.22 -153.12
N THR A 336 89.03 -81.36 -152.60
CA THR A 336 88.54 -81.92 -151.33
C THR A 336 88.88 -81.03 -150.14
N ALA A 337 90.10 -80.49 -150.07
CA ALA A 337 90.51 -79.61 -148.96
C ALA A 337 89.71 -78.30 -148.89
N VAL A 338 89.29 -77.75 -150.05
CA VAL A 338 88.46 -76.54 -150.12
C VAL A 338 87.02 -76.82 -149.66
N HIS A 339 86.49 -78.01 -149.89
CA HIS A 339 85.14 -78.39 -149.44
C HIS A 339 85.05 -78.52 -147.91
N ASP A 340 85.99 -79.23 -147.29
CA ASP A 340 86.00 -79.44 -145.83
C ASP A 340 86.18 -78.10 -145.06
N LEU A 341 86.97 -77.17 -145.63
CA LEU A 341 87.11 -75.81 -145.10
C LEU A 341 85.80 -75.01 -145.20
N ARG A 342 85.01 -75.20 -146.26
CA ARG A 342 83.71 -74.53 -146.44
C ARG A 342 82.68 -75.03 -145.42
N GLU A 343 82.61 -76.34 -145.19
CA GLU A 343 81.69 -76.93 -144.22
C GLU A 343 82.03 -76.51 -142.77
N SER A 344 83.33 -76.53 -142.40
CA SER A 344 83.77 -76.09 -141.08
C SER A 344 83.50 -74.60 -140.81
N ALA A 345 83.61 -73.75 -141.82
CA ALA A 345 83.30 -72.32 -141.68
C ALA A 345 81.80 -72.08 -141.47
N CYS A 346 80.95 -72.77 -142.24
CA CYS A 346 79.49 -72.63 -142.15
C CYS A 346 78.93 -73.07 -140.79
N SER A 347 79.40 -74.21 -140.25
CA SER A 347 78.98 -74.70 -138.93
C SER A 347 79.32 -73.74 -137.77
N LYS A 348 80.50 -73.11 -137.80
CA LYS A 348 80.90 -72.12 -136.78
C LYS A 348 80.07 -70.84 -136.86
N THR A 349 79.68 -70.41 -138.05
CA THR A 349 78.79 -69.25 -138.22
C THR A 349 77.40 -69.50 -137.62
N SER A 350 76.78 -70.64 -137.90
CA SER A 350 75.45 -70.96 -137.35
C SER A 350 75.44 -70.99 -135.83
N GLN A 351 76.50 -71.50 -135.20
CA GLN A 351 76.62 -71.52 -133.75
C GLN A 351 76.78 -70.10 -133.15
N LEU A 352 77.55 -69.23 -133.78
CA LEU A 352 77.70 -67.82 -133.35
C LEU A 352 76.40 -67.03 -133.49
N GLN A 353 75.62 -67.25 -134.57
CA GLN A 353 74.31 -66.62 -134.74
C GLN A 353 73.31 -67.06 -133.67
N GLN A 354 73.31 -68.34 -133.30
CA GLN A 354 72.43 -68.86 -132.25
C GLN A 354 72.72 -68.22 -130.87
N GLU A 355 73.99 -68.09 -130.49
CA GLU A 355 74.38 -67.43 -129.24
C GLU A 355 74.01 -65.93 -129.24
N MET A 356 74.10 -65.24 -130.39
CA MET A 356 73.65 -63.84 -130.48
C MET A 356 72.14 -63.69 -130.30
N LEU A 357 71.33 -64.59 -130.86
CA LEU A 357 69.87 -64.57 -130.64
C LEU A 357 69.51 -64.78 -129.17
N THR A 358 70.21 -65.69 -128.48
CA THR A 358 70.04 -65.88 -127.03
C THR A 358 70.41 -64.61 -126.26
N MET A 359 71.52 -63.95 -126.61
CA MET A 359 71.93 -62.67 -126.00
C MET A 359 70.87 -61.56 -126.17
N GLN A 360 70.21 -61.49 -127.34
CA GLN A 360 69.12 -60.53 -127.58
C GLN A 360 67.86 -60.86 -126.77
N GLN A 361 67.49 -62.15 -126.68
CA GLN A 361 66.33 -62.60 -125.89
C GLN A 361 66.50 -62.33 -124.39
N ASP A 362 67.67 -62.64 -123.83
CA ASP A 362 67.97 -62.37 -122.42
C ASP A 362 68.01 -60.86 -122.13
N THR A 363 68.55 -60.07 -123.07
CA THR A 363 68.55 -58.60 -122.99
C THR A 363 67.12 -58.03 -122.93
N ALA A 364 66.22 -58.54 -123.76
CA ALA A 364 64.81 -58.15 -123.75
C ALA A 364 64.09 -58.54 -122.45
N ALA A 365 64.36 -59.74 -121.92
CA ALA A 365 63.79 -60.23 -120.67
C ALA A 365 64.21 -59.36 -119.46
N VAL A 366 65.51 -59.07 -119.33
CA VAL A 366 66.02 -58.22 -118.24
C VAL A 366 65.47 -56.79 -118.36
N LYS A 367 65.34 -56.25 -119.57
CA LYS A 367 64.73 -54.93 -119.79
C LYS A 367 63.25 -54.88 -119.37
N ALA A 368 62.50 -55.95 -119.58
CA ALA A 368 61.12 -56.07 -119.12
C ALA A 368 61.02 -56.12 -117.59
N ASP A 369 61.79 -56.98 -116.93
CA ASP A 369 61.83 -57.07 -115.45
C ASP A 369 62.28 -55.75 -114.81
N TRP A 370 63.24 -55.08 -115.42
CA TRP A 370 63.74 -53.79 -114.96
C TRP A 370 62.68 -52.68 -115.07
N THR A 371 61.86 -52.70 -116.13
CA THR A 371 60.75 -51.76 -116.30
C THR A 371 59.70 -51.93 -115.19
N VAL A 372 59.34 -53.18 -114.88
CA VAL A 372 58.40 -53.50 -113.78
C VAL A 372 58.94 -53.04 -112.42
N TYR A 373 60.23 -53.23 -112.16
CA TYR A 373 60.86 -52.75 -110.92
C TYR A 373 60.76 -51.22 -110.78
N VAL A 374 61.00 -50.48 -111.87
CA VAL A 374 60.92 -49.01 -111.88
C VAL A 374 59.49 -48.53 -111.64
N GLU A 375 58.51 -49.07 -112.35
CA GLU A 375 57.09 -48.75 -112.16
C GLU A 375 56.62 -49.04 -110.72
N LYS A 376 57.06 -50.17 -110.15
CA LYS A 376 56.79 -50.51 -108.75
C LYS A 376 57.42 -49.50 -107.78
N SER A 377 58.65 -49.06 -108.04
CA SER A 377 59.34 -48.08 -107.20
C SER A 377 58.70 -46.68 -107.26
N GLU A 378 58.20 -46.27 -108.43
CA GLU A 378 57.46 -45.01 -108.59
C GLU A 378 56.08 -45.08 -107.93
N SER A 379 55.39 -46.21 -108.04
CA SER A 379 54.11 -46.45 -107.35
C SER A 379 54.29 -46.39 -105.83
N GLN A 380 55.34 -47.03 -105.30
CA GLN A 380 55.66 -47.00 -103.86
C GLN A 380 55.95 -45.58 -103.38
N TYR A 381 56.62 -44.74 -104.18
CA TYR A 381 56.86 -43.34 -103.82
C TYR A 381 55.59 -42.53 -103.69
N ILE A 382 54.62 -42.73 -104.60
CA ILE A 382 53.33 -42.04 -104.52
C ILE A 382 52.60 -42.49 -103.25
N GLU A 383 52.57 -43.78 -102.97
CA GLU A 383 51.95 -44.35 -101.76
C GLU A 383 52.62 -43.82 -100.48
N ASP A 384 53.94 -43.90 -100.38
CA ASP A 384 54.70 -43.44 -99.22
C ASP A 384 54.52 -41.92 -98.99
N THR A 385 54.59 -41.12 -100.06
CA THR A 385 54.37 -39.66 -100.00
C THR A 385 52.96 -39.33 -99.57
N SER A 386 51.95 -40.04 -100.08
CA SER A 386 50.55 -39.86 -99.69
C SER A 386 50.29 -40.27 -98.24
N SER A 387 50.95 -41.31 -97.75
CA SER A 387 50.87 -41.78 -96.37
C SER A 387 51.48 -40.77 -95.40
N VAL A 388 52.62 -40.16 -95.77
CA VAL A 388 53.25 -39.07 -95.00
C VAL A 388 52.35 -37.82 -94.96
N GLU A 389 51.71 -37.45 -96.08
CA GLU A 389 50.76 -36.33 -96.14
C GLU A 389 49.52 -36.59 -95.27
N SER A 390 48.92 -37.77 -95.39
CA SER A 390 47.77 -38.18 -94.59
C SER A 390 48.09 -38.19 -93.09
N GLY A 391 49.25 -38.74 -92.71
CA GLY A 391 49.75 -38.73 -91.33
C GLY A 391 49.99 -37.31 -90.79
N LYS A 392 50.60 -36.43 -91.61
CA LYS A 392 50.80 -35.01 -91.29
C LYS A 392 49.45 -34.32 -91.03
N GLN A 393 48.49 -34.42 -91.95
CA GLN A 393 47.17 -33.80 -91.82
C GLN A 393 46.40 -34.32 -90.60
N GLY A 394 46.54 -35.62 -90.29
CA GLY A 394 45.97 -36.22 -89.08
C GLY A 394 46.53 -35.59 -87.80
N LEU A 395 47.86 -35.45 -87.71
CA LEU A 395 48.54 -34.85 -86.55
C LEU A 395 48.32 -33.33 -86.44
N GLU A 396 48.32 -32.59 -87.55
CA GLU A 396 48.03 -31.15 -87.58
C GLU A 396 46.62 -30.85 -87.06
N LYS A 397 45.60 -31.65 -87.44
CA LYS A 397 44.24 -31.50 -86.90
C LYS A 397 44.20 -31.65 -85.38
N VAL A 398 44.95 -32.62 -84.84
CA VAL A 398 45.03 -32.86 -83.40
C VAL A 398 45.75 -31.69 -82.71
N LEU A 399 46.90 -31.25 -83.24
CA LEU A 399 47.66 -30.11 -82.73
C LEU A 399 46.81 -28.83 -82.72
N HIS A 400 46.11 -28.53 -83.80
CA HIS A 400 45.25 -27.36 -83.90
C HIS A 400 44.08 -27.41 -82.89
N SER A 401 43.47 -28.59 -82.72
CA SER A 401 42.45 -28.82 -81.68
C SER A 401 43.00 -28.59 -80.27
N CYS A 402 44.19 -29.11 -79.98
CA CYS A 402 44.90 -28.89 -78.72
C CYS A 402 45.22 -27.42 -78.48
N LEU A 403 45.71 -26.70 -79.50
CA LEU A 403 46.02 -25.27 -79.43
C LEU A 403 44.76 -24.45 -79.12
N ASN A 404 43.66 -24.74 -79.81
CA ASN A 404 42.38 -24.06 -79.57
C ASN A 404 41.85 -24.34 -78.16
N LYS A 405 41.95 -25.60 -77.67
CA LYS A 405 41.60 -25.94 -76.29
C LYS A 405 42.48 -25.20 -75.26
N ALA A 406 43.78 -25.07 -75.51
CA ALA A 406 44.68 -24.32 -74.62
C ALA A 406 44.34 -22.82 -74.59
N LYS A 407 43.99 -22.22 -75.73
CA LYS A 407 43.52 -20.82 -75.81
C LYS A 407 42.17 -20.62 -75.10
N MET A 408 41.22 -21.52 -75.33
CA MET A 408 39.93 -21.52 -74.63
C MET A 408 40.13 -21.66 -73.12
N GLY A 409 41.01 -22.56 -72.68
CA GLY A 409 41.36 -22.71 -71.26
C GLY A 409 41.91 -21.42 -70.66
N ALA A 410 42.77 -20.70 -71.36
CA ALA A 410 43.34 -19.43 -70.88
C ALA A 410 42.27 -18.34 -70.74
N GLN A 411 41.37 -18.26 -71.72
CA GLN A 411 40.24 -17.32 -71.68
C GLN A 411 39.27 -17.66 -70.55
N GLN A 412 38.91 -18.95 -70.39
CA GLN A 412 38.03 -19.41 -69.31
C GLN A 412 38.62 -19.11 -67.93
N TRP A 413 39.93 -19.25 -67.75
CA TRP A 413 40.60 -18.87 -66.49
C TRP A 413 40.52 -17.36 -66.22
N LYS A 414 40.72 -16.51 -67.23
CA LYS A 414 40.56 -15.05 -67.09
C LYS A 414 39.13 -14.65 -66.76
N ASP A 415 38.15 -15.28 -67.38
CA ASP A 415 36.73 -14.99 -67.12
C ASP A 415 36.30 -15.50 -65.73
N ALA A 416 36.82 -16.65 -65.29
CA ALA A 416 36.62 -17.16 -63.94
C ALA A 416 37.21 -16.22 -62.88
N GLN A 417 38.44 -15.72 -63.08
CA GLN A 417 39.07 -14.74 -62.19
C GLN A 417 38.23 -13.47 -62.06
N LYS A 418 37.81 -12.86 -63.17
CA LYS A 418 36.98 -11.64 -63.16
C LYS A 418 35.63 -11.88 -62.48
N SER A 419 34.99 -13.01 -62.77
CA SER A 419 33.70 -13.36 -62.16
C SER A 419 33.83 -13.51 -60.65
N LEU A 420 34.91 -14.14 -60.18
CA LEU A 420 35.14 -14.31 -58.76
C LEU A 420 35.48 -12.99 -58.04
N LEU A 421 36.36 -12.16 -58.60
CA LEU A 421 36.68 -10.84 -58.02
C LEU A 421 35.44 -9.94 -57.95
N SER A 422 34.57 -9.99 -58.96
CA SER A 422 33.32 -9.24 -58.92
C SER A 422 32.34 -9.78 -57.88
N LEU A 423 32.24 -11.11 -57.72
CA LEU A 423 31.46 -11.76 -56.67
C LEU A 423 31.97 -11.38 -55.27
N GLU A 424 33.28 -11.42 -55.06
CA GLU A 424 33.91 -11.06 -53.78
C GLU A 424 33.64 -9.59 -53.42
N LYS A 425 33.83 -8.66 -54.36
CA LYS A 425 33.51 -7.25 -54.18
C LYS A 425 32.04 -7.01 -53.86
N SER A 426 31.14 -7.74 -54.52
CA SER A 426 29.71 -7.72 -54.22
C SER A 426 29.41 -8.26 -52.81
N ASN A 427 30.10 -9.34 -52.40
CA ASN A 427 29.93 -9.93 -51.07
C ASN A 427 30.38 -8.95 -49.97
N ILE A 428 31.53 -8.30 -50.12
CA ILE A 428 31.99 -7.27 -49.17
C ILE A 428 30.96 -6.15 -49.06
N SER A 429 30.49 -5.63 -50.19
CA SER A 429 29.49 -4.55 -50.21
C SER A 429 28.18 -4.97 -49.53
N SER A 430 27.76 -6.22 -49.70
CA SER A 430 26.60 -6.81 -49.03
C SER A 430 26.80 -6.90 -47.52
N VAL A 431 27.95 -7.41 -47.08
CA VAL A 431 28.30 -7.52 -45.65
C VAL A 431 28.40 -6.15 -44.99
N GLU A 432 29.06 -5.17 -45.63
CA GLU A 432 29.14 -3.79 -45.15
C GLU A 432 27.75 -3.16 -44.99
N SER A 433 26.85 -3.40 -45.94
CA SER A 433 25.45 -2.95 -45.88
C SER A 433 24.70 -3.56 -44.69
N ILE A 434 24.88 -4.87 -44.44
CA ILE A 434 24.29 -5.56 -43.28
C ILE A 434 24.84 -5.00 -41.97
N ILE A 435 26.17 -4.83 -41.87
CA ILE A 435 26.84 -4.27 -40.70
C ILE A 435 26.32 -2.85 -40.42
N LYS A 436 26.25 -2.00 -41.45
CA LYS A 436 25.73 -0.64 -41.33
C LYS A 436 24.26 -0.64 -40.90
N GLY A 437 23.42 -1.47 -41.51
CA GLY A 437 22.02 -1.62 -41.11
C GLY A 437 21.86 -2.08 -39.65
N GLY A 438 22.73 -2.98 -39.19
CA GLY A 438 22.81 -3.44 -37.80
C GLY A 438 23.23 -2.32 -36.83
N MET A 439 24.26 -1.55 -37.17
CA MET A 439 24.68 -0.38 -36.39
C MET A 439 23.57 0.67 -36.30
N ASP A 440 22.94 1.03 -37.42
CA ASP A 440 21.84 1.99 -37.45
C ASP A 440 20.63 1.50 -36.62
N ALA A 441 20.33 0.20 -36.65
CA ALA A 441 19.28 -0.39 -35.82
C ALA A 441 19.61 -0.30 -34.33
N ASN A 442 20.85 -0.60 -33.95
CA ASN A 442 21.31 -0.47 -32.56
C ASN A 442 21.29 0.97 -32.08
N GLN A 443 21.74 1.93 -32.89
CA GLN A 443 21.68 3.36 -32.54
C GLN A 443 20.23 3.83 -32.30
N ARG A 444 19.28 3.37 -33.13
CA ARG A 444 17.85 3.65 -32.93
C ARG A 444 17.35 3.04 -31.63
N LEU A 445 17.75 1.81 -31.30
CA LEU A 445 17.41 1.15 -30.04
C LEU A 445 17.99 1.91 -28.84
N ARG A 446 19.27 2.29 -28.88
CA ARG A 446 19.92 3.11 -27.83
C ARG A 446 19.13 4.39 -27.59
N THR A 447 18.86 5.15 -28.65
CA THR A 447 18.14 6.43 -28.55
C THR A 447 16.75 6.24 -27.93
N LYS A 448 16.04 5.17 -28.31
CA LYS A 448 14.72 4.84 -27.76
C LYS A 448 14.78 4.41 -26.30
N VAL A 449 15.79 3.63 -25.91
CA VAL A 449 16.00 3.22 -24.52
C VAL A 449 16.34 4.44 -23.66
N SER A 450 17.25 5.31 -24.09
CA SER A 450 17.58 6.54 -23.36
C SER A 450 16.40 7.48 -23.21
N SER A 451 15.63 7.69 -24.28
CA SER A 451 14.44 8.56 -24.21
C SER A 451 13.38 7.97 -23.29
N SER A 452 13.16 6.65 -23.35
CA SER A 452 12.25 5.96 -22.43
C SER A 452 12.76 6.02 -20.99
N ALA A 453 14.04 5.80 -20.75
CA ALA A 453 14.66 5.88 -19.42
C ALA A 453 14.52 7.28 -18.82
N SER A 454 14.77 8.33 -19.61
CA SER A 454 14.58 9.71 -19.18
C SER A 454 13.11 10.03 -18.90
N SER A 455 12.18 9.57 -19.74
CA SER A 455 10.73 9.77 -19.52
C SER A 455 10.27 9.06 -18.25
N THR A 456 10.60 7.79 -18.08
CA THR A 456 10.22 7.02 -16.89
C THR A 456 10.83 7.60 -15.60
N LEU A 457 12.06 8.12 -15.66
CA LEU A 457 12.67 8.80 -14.53
C LEU A 457 11.91 10.08 -14.16
N GLU A 458 11.48 10.86 -15.15
CA GLU A 458 10.69 12.06 -14.92
C GLU A 458 9.30 11.74 -14.36
N ASP A 459 8.59 10.76 -14.93
CA ASP A 459 7.30 10.29 -14.43
C ASP A 459 7.41 9.81 -12.97
N ALA A 460 8.47 9.06 -12.64
CA ALA A 460 8.74 8.63 -11.27
C ALA A 460 9.04 9.82 -10.33
N ASN A 461 9.73 10.85 -10.81
CA ASN A 461 9.99 12.07 -10.05
C ASN A 461 8.71 12.85 -9.78
N ILE A 462 7.83 12.99 -10.77
CA ILE A 462 6.53 13.65 -10.65
C ILE A 462 5.67 12.88 -9.64
N ALA A 463 5.51 11.57 -9.80
CA ALA A 463 4.73 10.75 -8.87
C ALA A 463 5.28 10.82 -7.43
N ASN A 464 6.61 10.81 -7.26
CA ASN A 464 7.21 10.96 -5.94
C ASN A 464 6.97 12.36 -5.34
N LYS A 465 6.96 13.41 -6.17
CA LYS A 465 6.66 14.78 -5.74
C LYS A 465 5.19 14.88 -5.31
N ASP A 466 4.26 14.36 -6.10
CA ASP A 466 2.83 14.37 -5.79
C ASP A 466 2.53 13.62 -4.48
N LEU A 467 3.21 12.48 -4.25
CA LEU A 467 3.10 11.74 -2.98
C LEU A 467 3.64 12.54 -1.79
N LEU A 468 4.76 13.25 -1.95
CA LEU A 468 5.28 14.13 -0.89
C LEU A 468 4.30 15.28 -0.59
N GLU A 469 3.77 15.94 -1.61
CA GLU A 469 2.77 17.01 -1.44
C GLU A 469 1.50 16.48 -0.75
N SER A 470 1.06 15.25 -1.07
CA SER A 470 -0.07 14.59 -0.40
C SER A 470 0.19 14.29 1.08
N VAL A 471 1.39 13.78 1.41
CA VAL A 471 1.81 13.57 2.81
C VAL A 471 1.84 14.87 3.58
N ASP A 472 2.43 15.92 3.00
CA ASP A 472 2.52 17.24 3.60
C ASP A 472 1.13 17.87 3.80
N HIS A 473 0.26 17.75 2.80
CA HIS A 473 -1.11 18.24 2.89
C HIS A 473 -1.91 17.51 3.97
N SER A 474 -1.81 16.18 4.05
CA SER A 474 -2.47 15.41 5.11
C SER A 474 -1.99 15.83 6.50
N LEU A 475 -0.67 16.01 6.69
CA LEU A 475 -0.11 16.44 7.96
C LEU A 475 -0.57 17.86 8.33
N GLN A 476 -0.67 18.75 7.34
CA GLN A 476 -1.19 20.09 7.55
C GLN A 476 -2.66 20.09 7.98
N LEU A 477 -3.52 19.26 7.37
CA LEU A 477 -4.91 19.12 7.79
C LEU A 477 -5.03 18.63 9.25
N ASP A 478 -4.17 17.70 9.66
CA ASP A 478 -4.14 17.21 11.04
C ASP A 478 -3.69 18.31 12.02
N HIS A 479 -2.68 19.12 11.64
CA HIS A 479 -2.27 20.29 12.42
C HIS A 479 -3.37 21.35 12.54
N ASP A 480 -4.05 21.65 11.43
CA ASP A 480 -5.16 22.61 11.41
C ASP A 480 -6.33 22.12 12.28
N ALA A 481 -6.63 20.81 12.26
CA ALA A 481 -7.64 20.21 13.12
C ALA A 481 -7.27 20.32 14.62
N CYS A 482 -6.02 20.06 14.99
CA CYS A 482 -5.51 20.26 16.35
C CYS A 482 -5.64 21.72 16.78
N SER A 483 -5.15 22.66 15.96
CA SER A 483 -5.23 24.09 16.27
C SER A 483 -6.68 24.56 16.42
N ASN A 484 -7.61 24.03 15.64
CA ASN A 484 -9.03 24.34 15.77
C ASN A 484 -9.60 23.84 17.10
N ILE A 485 -9.24 22.63 17.53
CA ILE A 485 -9.66 22.08 18.82
C ILE A 485 -9.05 22.87 19.97
N ASP A 486 -7.76 23.21 19.92
CA ASP A 486 -7.10 24.03 20.92
C ASP A 486 -7.75 25.40 21.06
N SER A 487 -8.17 26.00 19.94
CA SER A 487 -8.90 27.27 19.93
C SER A 487 -10.27 27.20 20.61
N MET A 488 -10.87 26.01 20.69
CA MET A 488 -12.12 25.75 21.43
C MET A 488 -11.88 25.42 22.91
N ILE A 489 -10.80 24.68 23.22
CA ILE A 489 -10.47 24.25 24.59
C ILE A 489 -10.22 25.45 25.50
N ALA A 490 -9.43 26.44 25.06
CA ALA A 490 -9.06 27.58 25.90
C ALA A 490 -10.28 28.42 26.37
N PRO A 491 -11.23 28.81 25.49
CA PRO A 491 -12.49 29.42 25.90
C PRO A 491 -13.32 28.53 26.84
N CYS A 492 -13.47 27.24 26.55
CA CYS A 492 -14.24 26.33 27.41
C CYS A 492 -13.65 26.23 28.82
N CYS A 493 -12.33 26.13 28.95
CA CYS A 493 -11.63 26.15 30.25
C CYS A 493 -11.90 27.46 31.01
N LYS A 494 -11.93 28.59 30.30
CA LYS A 494 -12.26 29.89 30.90
C LYS A 494 -13.71 29.92 31.40
N ASP A 495 -14.68 29.49 30.59
CA ASP A 495 -16.09 29.48 30.94
C ASP A 495 -16.37 28.58 32.15
N VAL A 496 -15.73 27.41 32.21
CA VAL A 496 -15.82 26.48 33.34
C VAL A 496 -15.24 27.09 34.63
N ARG A 497 -14.14 27.83 34.54
CA ARG A 497 -13.55 28.54 35.68
C ARG A 497 -14.45 29.69 36.15
N GLU A 498 -15.03 30.44 35.23
CA GLU A 498 -16.01 31.49 35.52
C GLU A 498 -17.23 30.89 36.23
N LEU A 499 -17.78 29.78 35.74
CA LEU A 499 -18.89 29.05 36.37
C LEU A 499 -18.57 28.66 37.82
N LYS A 500 -17.38 28.10 38.09
CA LYS A 500 -16.96 27.75 39.46
C LYS A 500 -16.93 28.96 40.38
N SER A 501 -16.32 30.06 39.92
CA SER A 501 -16.20 31.29 40.70
C SER A 501 -17.55 31.96 40.96
N GLY A 502 -18.40 32.06 39.92
CA GLY A 502 -19.74 32.63 40.01
C GLY A 502 -20.68 31.78 40.88
N HIS A 503 -20.63 30.45 40.75
CA HIS A 503 -21.38 29.54 41.61
C HIS A 503 -20.97 29.70 43.08
N TYR A 504 -19.67 29.70 43.38
CA TYR A 504 -19.18 29.91 44.75
C TYR A 504 -19.67 31.24 45.33
N HIS A 505 -19.55 32.33 44.57
CA HIS A 505 -20.05 33.64 44.98
C HIS A 505 -21.55 33.61 45.30
N LYS A 506 -22.36 32.96 44.46
CA LYS A 506 -23.81 32.87 44.69
C LYS A 506 -24.17 32.02 45.92
N ILE A 507 -23.44 30.94 46.19
CA ILE A 507 -23.60 30.14 47.42
C ILE A 507 -23.33 31.00 48.65
N VAL A 508 -22.26 31.80 48.63
CA VAL A 508 -21.93 32.72 49.73
C VAL A 508 -23.03 33.76 49.92
N GLU A 509 -23.50 34.39 48.84
CA GLU A 509 -24.60 35.38 48.89
C GLU A 509 -25.89 34.79 49.47
N ILE A 510 -26.30 33.61 49.02
CA ILE A 510 -27.50 32.92 49.55
C ILE A 510 -27.31 32.57 51.03
N THR A 511 -26.12 32.09 51.42
CA THR A 511 -25.83 31.72 52.80
C THR A 511 -25.87 32.93 53.73
N ASP A 512 -25.28 34.05 53.30
CA ASP A 512 -25.30 35.31 54.04
C ASP A 512 -26.73 35.87 54.16
N HIS A 513 -27.49 35.90 53.05
CA HIS A 513 -28.87 36.38 53.06
C HIS A 513 -29.78 35.52 53.94
N ALA A 514 -29.67 34.19 53.83
CA ALA A 514 -30.41 33.26 54.68
C ALA A 514 -30.00 33.39 56.15
N GLY A 515 -28.71 33.58 56.43
CA GLY A 515 -28.20 33.86 57.77
C GLY A 515 -28.82 35.13 58.35
N LYS A 516 -28.81 36.23 57.59
CA LYS A 516 -29.43 37.49 58.00
C LYS A 516 -30.92 37.33 58.30
N CYS A 517 -31.69 36.72 57.39
CA CYS A 517 -33.14 36.58 57.55
C CYS A 517 -33.51 35.62 58.70
N LEU A 518 -32.84 34.47 58.81
CA LEU A 518 -33.23 33.41 59.74
C LEU A 518 -32.60 33.54 61.14
N LEU A 519 -31.43 34.20 61.27
CA LEU A 519 -30.76 34.39 62.58
C LEU A 519 -30.98 35.79 63.15
N THR A 520 -30.98 36.82 62.31
CA THR A 520 -30.96 38.22 62.77
C THR A 520 -32.34 38.88 62.69
N GLU A 521 -33.06 38.71 61.58
CA GLU A 521 -34.34 39.38 61.34
C GLU A 521 -35.54 38.59 61.91
N TYR A 522 -35.46 37.25 61.96
CA TYR A 522 -36.48 36.43 62.61
C TYR A 522 -36.49 36.67 64.13
N ARG A 523 -37.55 37.32 64.61
CA ARG A 523 -37.78 37.59 66.02
C ARG A 523 -38.93 36.73 66.55
N VAL A 524 -38.64 35.97 67.60
CA VAL A 524 -39.65 35.37 68.48
C VAL A 524 -40.09 36.38 69.54
N ASP A 525 -41.25 36.17 70.13
CA ASP A 525 -41.74 37.04 71.21
C ASP A 525 -40.78 36.97 72.40
N GLU A 526 -40.18 38.09 72.77
CA GLU A 526 -39.26 38.17 73.90
C GLU A 526 -40.03 38.59 75.17
N PRO A 527 -39.83 37.92 76.32
CA PRO A 527 -40.48 38.31 77.56
C PRO A 527 -40.06 39.72 77.96
N THR A 528 -40.98 40.68 77.85
CA THR A 528 -40.75 42.09 78.23
C THR A 528 -40.74 42.29 79.74
N CYS A 529 -41.30 41.33 80.50
CA CYS A 529 -41.37 41.31 81.96
C CYS A 529 -41.33 39.87 82.49
N SER A 530 -41.21 39.70 83.82
CA SER A 530 -41.39 38.40 84.46
C SER A 530 -42.84 37.93 84.35
N THR A 531 -43.11 36.91 83.53
CA THR A 531 -44.43 36.26 83.45
C THR A 531 -44.87 35.82 84.86
N PRO A 532 -46.05 36.26 85.36
CA PRO A 532 -46.52 35.92 86.69
C PRO A 532 -46.59 34.40 86.90
N ARG A 533 -46.17 33.90 88.07
CA ARG A 533 -46.27 32.46 88.38
C ARG A 533 -47.71 32.08 88.68
N LYS A 534 -48.18 30.95 88.12
CA LYS A 534 -49.48 30.36 88.44
C LYS A 534 -49.57 30.07 89.94
N ARG A 535 -50.55 30.67 90.63
CA ARG A 535 -50.82 30.45 92.06
C ARG A 535 -52.15 29.70 92.22
N PRO A 536 -52.28 28.80 93.19
CA PRO A 536 -53.57 28.20 93.52
C PRO A 536 -54.49 29.25 94.16
N ILE A 537 -55.70 29.43 93.62
CA ILE A 537 -56.74 30.30 94.18
C ILE A 537 -57.72 29.41 94.94
N THR A 538 -57.72 29.47 96.27
CA THR A 538 -58.66 28.74 97.13
C THR A 538 -59.94 29.54 97.31
N LEU A 539 -61.05 29.04 96.77
CA LEU A 539 -62.37 29.69 96.86
C LEU A 539 -63.16 29.14 98.06
N PRO A 540 -63.77 29.99 98.90
CA PRO A 540 -64.74 29.56 99.91
C PRO A 540 -65.96 28.88 99.28
N SER A 541 -66.53 27.87 99.94
CA SER A 541 -67.74 27.20 99.45
C SER A 541 -68.99 28.07 99.68
N VAL A 542 -70.00 27.95 98.82
CA VAL A 542 -71.29 28.66 98.99
C VAL A 542 -71.94 28.28 100.32
N THR A 543 -71.81 27.01 100.73
CA THR A 543 -72.29 26.49 102.02
C THR A 543 -71.60 27.21 103.19
N SER A 544 -70.28 27.41 103.12
CA SER A 544 -69.53 28.12 104.17
C SER A 544 -69.88 29.61 104.27
N ILE A 545 -70.36 30.23 103.19
CA ILE A 545 -70.85 31.62 103.21
C ILE A 545 -72.25 31.67 103.83
N GLU A 546 -73.12 30.71 103.52
CA GLU A 546 -74.47 30.62 104.08
C GLU A 546 -74.49 30.25 105.58
N GLU A 547 -73.52 29.46 106.05
CA GLU A 547 -73.34 29.13 107.49
C GLU A 547 -73.06 30.36 108.37
N LEU A 548 -72.69 31.51 107.78
CA LEU A 548 -72.49 32.77 108.52
C LEU A 548 -73.80 33.50 108.83
N ARG A 549 -74.96 33.01 108.36
CA ARG A 549 -76.26 33.59 108.70
C ARG A 549 -76.63 33.35 110.16
N THR A 550 -77.36 34.30 110.71
CA THR A 550 -77.99 34.26 112.01
C THR A 550 -79.01 33.11 112.00
N PRO A 551 -78.92 32.16 112.95
CA PRO A 551 -79.86 31.05 113.06
C PRO A 551 -81.31 31.49 113.21
N ALA A 552 -82.26 30.60 112.88
CA ALA A 552 -83.69 30.89 113.01
C ALA A 552 -84.07 31.25 114.45
N PHE A 553 -85.14 32.04 114.63
CA PHE A 553 -85.57 32.53 115.95
C PHE A 553 -85.77 31.41 116.98
N ASP A 554 -86.29 30.26 116.56
CA ASP A 554 -86.46 29.08 117.42
C ASP A 554 -85.13 28.50 117.92
N GLU A 555 -84.07 28.53 117.10
CA GLU A 555 -82.73 28.09 117.47
C GLU A 555 -82.01 29.12 118.36
N LEU A 556 -82.24 30.42 118.14
CA LEU A 556 -81.79 31.48 119.02
C LEU A 556 -82.47 31.41 120.40
N LEU A 557 -83.77 31.11 120.45
CA LEU A 557 -84.49 30.89 121.70
C LEU A 557 -83.97 29.64 122.43
N LYS A 558 -83.76 28.55 121.70
CA LYS A 558 -83.22 27.30 122.26
C LYS A 558 -81.84 27.52 122.86
N SER A 559 -80.94 28.18 122.12
CA SER A 559 -79.61 28.55 122.64
C SER A 559 -79.68 29.51 123.83
N PHE A 560 -80.61 30.47 123.86
CA PHE A 560 -80.80 31.36 125.02
C PHE A 560 -81.28 30.60 126.28
N TRP A 561 -82.24 29.67 126.15
CA TRP A 561 -82.73 28.86 127.28
C TRP A 561 -81.71 27.80 127.73
N ASP A 562 -80.94 27.22 126.81
CA ASP A 562 -79.83 26.31 127.10
C ASP A 562 -78.68 27.03 127.85
N HIS A 563 -78.47 28.33 127.63
CA HIS A 563 -77.51 29.12 128.41
C HIS A 563 -78.02 29.56 129.80
N LYS A 564 -79.35 29.62 130.02
CA LYS A 564 -79.94 30.07 131.31
C LYS A 564 -80.09 28.95 132.35
N SER A 565 -79.88 27.68 131.96
CA SER A 565 -80.15 26.49 132.80
C SER A 565 -78.92 25.69 133.24
N GLY A 566 -77.68 26.13 132.92
CA GLY A 566 -76.45 25.40 133.27
C GLY A 566 -75.47 26.17 134.18
N LYS A 567 -75.45 25.84 135.47
CA LYS A 567 -74.32 26.07 136.39
C LYS A 567 -73.29 24.94 136.20
N GLN A 568 -72.04 25.31 135.96
CA GLN A 568 -70.79 24.59 136.31
C GLN A 568 -70.54 23.20 135.68
N VAL A 569 -69.44 23.05 134.94
CA VAL A 569 -68.33 22.09 135.19
C VAL A 569 -67.48 21.89 133.91
N ASN A 570 -66.23 22.36 134.02
CA ASN A 570 -64.96 21.75 133.61
C ASN A 570 -64.95 20.51 132.70
N GLY A 571 -64.02 20.46 131.74
CA GLY A 571 -63.42 19.20 131.29
C GLY A 571 -63.15 19.04 129.80
N ASP A 572 -61.97 19.52 129.39
CA ASP A 572 -60.95 18.81 128.59
C ASP A 572 -61.39 17.77 127.52
N MET A 573 -61.02 18.01 126.26
CA MET A 573 -60.69 16.92 125.33
C MET A 573 -59.60 17.34 124.33
N LYS A 574 -58.41 16.81 124.60
CA LYS A 574 -57.25 16.67 123.71
C LYS A 574 -57.51 15.72 122.54
N HIS A 575 -56.69 15.85 121.50
CA HIS A 575 -56.08 14.83 120.59
C HIS A 575 -56.11 15.29 119.11
N VAL A 576 -55.09 15.18 118.26
CA VAL A 576 -53.70 14.69 118.39
C VAL A 576 -52.88 15.11 117.15
N MET A 577 -51.57 15.22 117.39
CA MET A 577 -50.35 15.27 116.53
C MET A 577 -50.43 14.91 115.02
N GLY A 578 -49.53 15.41 114.14
CA GLY A 578 -48.13 15.77 114.42
C GLY A 578 -47.38 16.62 113.38
N GLN A 579 -46.35 17.27 113.93
CA GLN A 579 -45.26 18.08 113.35
C GLN A 579 -44.12 17.14 112.89
N TYR A 580 -43.49 17.34 111.71
CA TYR A 580 -42.35 18.25 111.41
C TYR A 580 -41.09 18.03 112.27
N GLU A 581 -40.01 17.58 111.62
CA GLU A 581 -38.61 17.77 112.03
C GLU A 581 -38.04 19.01 111.32
N GLY A 582 -37.20 19.79 112.04
CA GLY A 582 -36.25 20.71 111.42
C GLY A 582 -36.34 22.20 111.79
N ALA A 583 -36.20 22.50 113.08
CA ALA A 583 -35.98 23.81 113.69
C ALA A 583 -34.84 24.63 113.02
N GLN A 584 -35.08 25.88 112.58
CA GLN A 584 -34.82 27.18 113.26
C GLN A 584 -33.40 27.79 113.03
N PRO A 585 -33.19 29.13 113.13
CA PRO A 585 -33.92 30.04 114.02
C PRO A 585 -34.39 31.41 113.48
N VAL A 586 -35.57 31.74 113.99
CA VAL A 586 -36.13 33.02 114.44
C VAL A 586 -35.18 34.23 114.48
N ARG A 587 -35.58 35.30 113.79
CA ARG A 587 -35.45 36.69 114.27
C ARG A 587 -36.73 37.45 113.93
N ASP A 588 -37.34 38.03 114.96
CA ASP A 588 -38.62 38.75 114.99
C ASP A 588 -38.45 40.22 114.49
N PRO A 589 -39.51 41.06 114.34
CA PRO A 589 -39.86 41.64 113.04
C PRO A 589 -40.03 43.18 113.09
N ARG A 590 -40.52 43.72 111.97
CA ARG A 590 -41.16 45.04 111.78
C ARG A 590 -40.23 46.24 111.59
N LEU A 591 -40.27 46.76 110.35
CA LEU A 591 -40.53 48.14 109.90
C LEU A 591 -39.77 48.41 108.57
N PRO A 592 -40.12 49.45 107.79
CA PRO A 592 -41.28 49.57 106.93
C PRO A 592 -40.90 49.69 105.43
N LEU A 593 -41.90 49.58 104.56
CA LEU A 593 -41.83 49.81 103.11
C LEU A 593 -41.22 51.19 102.78
N THR A 594 -40.16 51.22 101.97
CA THR A 594 -39.87 52.35 101.07
C THR A 594 -39.03 51.91 99.85
N ALA A 595 -39.57 52.27 98.69
CA ALA A 595 -38.96 52.67 97.42
C ALA A 595 -38.00 51.75 96.60
N ILE A 596 -38.56 51.31 95.47
CA ILE A 596 -38.11 51.49 94.06
C ILE A 596 -36.78 50.84 93.63
N ASN A 597 -36.90 49.78 92.81
CA ASN A 597 -36.49 49.77 91.40
C ASN A 597 -37.20 48.64 90.64
#